data_AF-A0A4Y2RN54-F1
#
_entry.id   AF-A0A4Y2RN54-F1
#
_cell.length_a   1.000
_cell.length_b   1.000
_cell.length_c   1.000
_cell.angle_alpha   90.00
_cell.angle_beta   90.00
_cell.angle_gamma   90.00
#
_symmetry.space_group_name_H-M   'P 1'
#
loop_
_entity.id
_entity.type
_entity.pdbx_description
1 polymer ?
#
loop_
_entity_poly.entity_id
_entity_poly.type
_entity_poly.pdbx_seq_one_letter_code
_entity_poly.pdbx_strand_id
1 'polypeptide(L)'
;MTLVPFGVTCSPFILAATIKHHIKKFKGNSEVHEMLDSSVYVDDLFYGGDSLERAHQLSTDAVNVFREAGMNLRKFQTNSTEFKKIWVENNVTSETENENRKILGLIWNVNTDTLKLETDSLLEMIPNLKCTKRHILKTVAKIFDPVGFISPFVISKMFVTTIVAARFGF
;
A
#
# COMPACT_ATOMS: atom_id res chain seq x y z
N MET A 1 18.54 -16.58 -17.02
CA MET A 1 17.58 -15.64 -16.39
C MET A 1 17.92 -15.62 -14.90
N THR A 2 18.44 -14.52 -14.36
CA THR A 2 18.97 -14.43 -12.98
C THR A 2 18.05 -13.67 -12.02
N LEU A 3 16.95 -13.11 -12.52
CA LEU A 3 16.00 -12.30 -11.76
C LEU A 3 14.57 -12.71 -12.12
N VAL A 4 13.65 -12.58 -11.15
CA VAL A 4 12.21 -12.77 -11.38
C VAL A 4 11.69 -11.56 -12.17
N PRO A 5 11.07 -11.74 -13.36
CA PRO A 5 10.58 -10.63 -14.16
C PRO A 5 9.34 -9.99 -13.52
N PHE A 6 9.23 -8.66 -13.61
CA PHE A 6 8.00 -7.97 -13.26
C PHE A 6 6.90 -8.27 -14.30
N GLY A 7 5.67 -8.47 -13.84
CA GLY A 7 4.49 -8.61 -14.70
C GLY A 7 4.13 -10.03 -15.15
N VAL A 8 4.88 -11.06 -14.73
CA VAL A 8 4.41 -12.45 -14.91
C VAL A 8 3.51 -12.86 -13.75
N THR A 9 2.51 -13.69 -14.06
CA THR A 9 1.44 -14.06 -13.11
C THR A 9 1.94 -14.78 -11.86
N CYS A 10 3.08 -15.48 -11.95
CA CYS A 10 3.68 -16.19 -10.82
C CYS A 10 4.59 -15.32 -9.94
N SER A 11 5.01 -14.13 -10.39
CA SER A 11 5.95 -13.28 -9.64
C SER A 11 5.47 -12.89 -8.25
N PRO A 12 4.20 -12.47 -8.04
CA PRO A 12 3.71 -12.13 -6.72
C PRO A 12 3.76 -13.30 -5.74
N PHE A 13 3.45 -14.51 -6.22
CA PHE A 13 3.54 -15.72 -5.40
C PHE A 13 4.97 -16.04 -5.01
N ILE A 14 5.91 -15.99 -5.97
CA ILE A 14 7.33 -16.27 -5.71
C ILE A 14 7.91 -15.26 -4.71
N LEU A 15 7.58 -13.97 -4.87
CA LEU A 15 7.98 -12.93 -3.94
C LEU A 15 7.43 -13.20 -2.53
N ALA A 16 6.12 -13.40 -2.40
CA ALA A 16 5.48 -13.65 -1.10
C ALA A 16 6.03 -14.91 -0.42
N ALA A 17 6.24 -16.00 -1.17
CA ALA A 17 6.81 -17.25 -0.64
C ALA A 17 8.25 -17.06 -0.16
N THR A 18 9.05 -16.26 -0.89
CA THR A 18 10.43 -15.93 -0.51
C THR A 18 10.45 -15.10 0.78
N ILE A 19 9.64 -14.04 0.86
CA ILE A 19 9.51 -13.21 2.06
C ILE A 19 9.11 -14.06 3.27
N LYS A 20 8.06 -14.89 3.12
CA LYS A 20 7.61 -15.79 4.21
C LYS A 20 8.68 -16.80 4.64
N HIS A 21 9.48 -17.30 3.71
CA HIS A 21 10.59 -18.20 4.04
C HIS A 21 11.64 -17.50 4.92
N HIS A 22 12.02 -16.26 4.57
CA HIS A 22 12.99 -15.48 5.35
C HIS A 22 12.45 -15.04 6.71
N ILE A 23 11.18 -14.63 6.79
CA ILE A 23 10.52 -14.31 8.07
C ILE A 23 10.54 -15.52 9.00
N LYS A 24 10.22 -16.72 8.52
CA LYS A 24 10.24 -17.96 9.34
C LYS A 24 11.63 -18.39 9.80
N LYS A 25 12.68 -18.01 9.05
CA LYS A 25 14.07 -18.32 9.38
C LYS A 25 14.65 -17.36 10.41
N PHE A 26 14.08 -16.16 10.52
CA PHE A 26 14.50 -15.16 11.47
C PHE A 26 14.35 -15.67 12.91
N LYS A 27 15.46 -15.69 13.65
CA LYS A 27 15.52 -16.15 15.06
C LYS A 27 15.49 -14.98 16.07
N GLY A 28 15.18 -13.77 15.60
CA GLY A 28 15.14 -12.59 16.46
C GLY A 28 13.84 -12.48 17.26
N ASN A 29 13.45 -11.24 17.58
CA ASN A 29 12.27 -10.96 18.39
C ASN A 29 10.99 -11.51 17.72
N SER A 30 10.17 -12.23 18.48
CA SER A 30 8.85 -12.76 18.06
C SER A 30 7.94 -11.66 17.52
N GLU A 31 8.05 -10.46 18.10
CA GLU A 31 7.27 -9.30 17.69
C GLU A 31 7.56 -8.87 16.25
N VAL A 32 8.83 -8.90 15.83
CA VAL A 32 9.21 -8.55 14.45
C VAL A 32 8.64 -9.57 13.48
N HIS A 33 8.62 -10.85 13.86
CA HIS A 33 8.01 -11.89 13.03
C HIS A 33 6.51 -11.64 12.86
N GLU A 34 5.79 -11.37 13.95
CA GLU A 34 4.34 -11.10 13.90
C GLU A 34 4.02 -9.84 13.11
N MET A 35 4.82 -8.78 13.30
CA MET A 35 4.72 -7.55 12.54
C MET A 35 4.94 -7.85 11.05
N LEU A 36 6.05 -8.46 10.65
CA LEU A 36 6.34 -8.70 9.24
C LEU A 36 5.32 -9.64 8.55
N ASP A 37 4.79 -10.64 9.23
CA ASP A 37 3.79 -11.55 8.62
C ASP A 37 2.41 -10.89 8.44
N SER A 38 2.08 -9.88 9.26
CA SER A 38 0.80 -9.14 9.18
C SER A 38 0.87 -7.84 8.38
N SER A 39 2.07 -7.25 8.26
CA SER A 39 2.30 -5.91 7.73
C SER A 39 2.76 -5.84 6.28
N VAL A 40 3.13 -6.97 5.67
CA VAL A 40 3.62 -7.00 4.28
C VAL A 40 2.47 -7.23 3.30
N TYR A 41 2.30 -6.30 2.36
CA TYR A 41 1.39 -6.43 1.24
C TYR A 41 2.16 -6.34 -0.08
N VAL A 42 2.29 -7.47 -0.78
CA VAL A 42 3.06 -7.58 -2.03
C VAL A 42 4.49 -7.05 -1.86
N ASP A 43 4.77 -5.83 -2.31
CA ASP A 43 6.06 -5.14 -2.25
C ASP A 43 6.11 -4.00 -1.23
N ASP A 44 4.99 -3.69 -0.57
CA ASP A 44 4.90 -2.66 0.46
C ASP A 44 4.89 -3.26 1.88
N LEU A 45 5.51 -2.56 2.84
CA LEU A 45 5.55 -2.92 4.26
C LEU A 45 4.97 -1.77 5.10
N PHE A 46 3.97 -2.08 5.94
CA PHE A 46 3.26 -1.10 6.77
C PHE A 46 3.25 -1.49 8.24
N TYR A 47 3.89 -0.71 9.10
CA TYR A 47 3.91 -0.97 10.53
C TYR A 47 3.91 0.33 11.31
N GLY A 48 3.59 0.22 12.60
CA GLY A 48 3.65 1.30 13.57
C GLY A 48 4.29 0.82 14.87
N GLY A 49 4.62 1.76 15.74
CA GLY A 49 5.12 1.48 17.08
C GLY A 49 4.68 2.55 18.06
N ASP A 50 4.43 2.14 19.30
CA ASP A 50 3.93 3.04 20.36
C ASP A 50 5.00 3.98 20.93
N SER A 51 6.28 3.72 20.62
CA SER A 51 7.41 4.56 21.03
C SER A 51 8.43 4.66 19.89
N LEU A 52 9.22 5.74 19.90
CA LEU A 52 10.29 5.97 18.91
C LEU A 52 11.34 4.86 18.93
N GLU A 53 11.74 4.42 20.12
CA GLU A 53 12.73 3.36 20.33
C GLU A 53 12.23 2.03 19.76
N ARG A 54 10.96 1.68 20.04
CA ARG A 54 10.33 0.46 19.54
C ARG A 54 10.20 0.50 18.03
N ALA A 55 9.70 1.61 17.48
CA ALA A 55 9.60 1.80 16.04
C ALA A 55 10.98 1.66 15.37
N HIS A 56 12.04 2.23 15.97
CA HIS A 56 13.40 2.16 15.44
C HIS A 56 13.93 0.72 15.42
N GLN A 57 13.72 -0.01 16.52
CA GLN A 57 14.13 -1.41 16.62
C GLN A 57 13.42 -2.26 15.55
N LEU A 58 12.10 -2.09 15.41
CA LEU A 58 11.30 -2.76 14.38
C LEU A 58 11.79 -2.44 12.96
N SER A 59 12.10 -1.17 12.67
CA SER A 59 12.66 -0.78 11.37
C SER A 59 14.00 -1.45 11.08
N THR A 60 14.89 -1.45 12.08
CA THR A 60 16.24 -2.01 11.95
C THR A 60 16.19 -3.51 11.73
N ASP A 61 15.35 -4.21 12.49
CA ASP A 61 15.16 -5.65 12.36
C ASP A 61 14.50 -6.01 11.02
N ALA A 62 13.52 -5.22 10.57
CA ALA A 62 12.94 -5.39 9.23
C ALA A 62 13.99 -5.23 8.13
N VAL A 63 14.81 -4.17 8.16
CA VAL A 63 15.91 -3.98 7.19
C VAL A 63 16.86 -5.18 7.19
N ASN A 64 17.18 -5.73 8.36
CA ASN A 64 18.04 -6.91 8.47
C ASN A 64 17.41 -8.16 7.84
N VAL A 65 16.14 -8.45 8.15
CA VAL A 65 15.42 -9.61 7.60
C VAL A 65 15.35 -9.54 6.07
N PHE A 66 14.98 -8.39 5.51
CA PHE A 66 14.91 -8.22 4.06
C PHE A 66 16.30 -8.24 3.41
N ARG A 67 17.32 -7.69 4.08
CA ARG A 67 18.71 -7.75 3.60
C ARG A 67 19.23 -9.19 3.52
N GLU A 68 18.89 -10.04 4.48
CA GLU A 68 19.18 -11.48 4.42
C GLU A 68 18.45 -12.19 3.28
N ALA A 69 17.29 -11.68 2.88
CA ALA A 69 16.55 -12.12 1.68
C ALA A 69 17.12 -11.58 0.37
N GLY A 70 18.20 -10.79 0.41
CA GLY A 70 18.74 -10.09 -0.77
C GLY A 70 17.84 -8.95 -1.27
N MET A 71 16.93 -8.46 -0.43
CA MET A 71 15.98 -7.40 -0.73
C MET A 71 16.38 -6.11 -0.02
N ASN A 72 16.47 -5.01 -0.76
CA ASN A 72 16.75 -3.70 -0.18
C ASN A 72 15.43 -2.95 0.08
N LEU A 73 15.04 -2.83 1.36
CA LEU A 73 13.97 -1.94 1.75
C LEU A 73 14.40 -0.50 1.50
N ARG A 74 13.57 0.24 0.78
CA ARG A 74 13.85 1.60 0.35
C ARG A 74 12.62 2.45 0.61
N LYS A 75 12.79 3.77 0.51
CA LYS A 75 11.67 4.71 0.50
C LYS A 75 10.84 4.72 1.79
N PHE A 76 11.52 4.59 2.92
CA PHE A 76 10.91 4.68 4.25
C PHE A 76 10.28 6.06 4.46
N GLN A 77 9.06 6.08 4.99
CA GLN A 77 8.32 7.29 5.32
C GLN A 77 7.57 7.13 6.63
N THR A 78 7.47 8.23 7.39
CA THR A 78 6.84 8.25 8.71
C THR A 78 6.13 9.58 8.95
N ASN A 79 4.99 9.54 9.65
CA ASN A 79 4.26 10.73 10.12
C ASN A 79 4.99 11.47 11.25
N SER A 80 6.00 10.86 11.89
CA SER A 80 6.78 11.46 12.97
C SER A 80 8.06 12.11 12.45
N THR A 81 8.17 13.42 12.64
CA THR A 81 9.38 14.18 12.27
C THR A 81 10.58 13.80 13.13
N GLU A 82 10.37 13.45 14.39
CA GLU A 82 11.41 12.95 15.31
C GLU A 82 11.94 11.61 14.83
N PHE A 83 11.05 10.70 14.47
CA PHE A 83 11.43 9.39 13.96
C PHE A 83 12.18 9.47 12.63
N LYS A 84 11.77 10.40 11.76
CA LYS A 84 12.47 10.67 10.50
C LYS A 84 13.92 11.07 10.73
N LYS A 85 14.20 11.92 11.73
CA LYS A 85 15.58 12.31 12.08
C LYS A 85 16.41 11.12 12.52
N ILE A 86 15.87 10.28 13.39
CA ILE A 86 16.55 9.05 13.86
C ILE A 86 16.90 8.15 12.66
N TRP A 87 15.99 7.96 11.70
CA TRP A 87 16.28 7.17 10.51
C TRP A 87 17.38 7.78 9.62
N VAL A 88 17.42 9.10 9.49
CA VAL A 88 18.49 9.78 8.71
C VAL A 88 19.83 9.63 9.41
N GLU A 89 19.89 9.85 10.73
CA GLU A 89 21.10 9.70 11.54
C GLU A 89 21.67 8.26 11.49
N ASN A 90 20.77 7.26 11.45
CA ASN A 90 21.15 5.85 11.38
C ASN A 90 21.30 5.32 9.94
N ASN A 91 21.30 6.18 8.92
CA ASN A 91 21.42 5.81 7.50
C ASN A 91 20.37 4.80 6.99
N VAL A 92 19.17 4.80 7.60
CA VAL A 92 18.03 3.98 7.17
C VAL A 92 17.33 4.59 5.94
N THR A 93 17.30 5.92 5.84
CA THR A 93 16.68 6.66 4.73
C THR A 93 17.40 7.97 4.44
N SER A 94 17.28 8.49 3.21
CA SER A 94 17.81 9.81 2.81
C SER A 94 16.74 10.92 2.98
N GLU A 95 17.16 12.14 3.32
CA GLU A 95 16.30 13.28 3.73
C GLU A 95 15.18 13.71 2.74
N THR A 96 15.19 13.24 1.50
CA THR A 96 14.62 13.95 0.35
C THR A 96 13.21 13.59 -0.11
N GLU A 97 12.37 12.93 0.70
CA GLU A 97 10.99 12.65 0.26
C GLU A 97 9.95 13.18 1.25
N ASN A 98 9.56 14.44 1.06
CA ASN A 98 8.39 15.08 1.69
C ASN A 98 7.19 15.17 0.72
N GLU A 99 7.15 14.30 -0.28
CA GLU A 99 6.08 14.29 -1.27
C GLU A 99 4.98 13.31 -0.86
N ASN A 100 3.73 13.72 -1.06
CA ASN A 100 2.55 12.88 -0.86
C ASN A 100 2.75 11.54 -1.60
N ARG A 101 2.71 10.44 -0.85
CA ARG A 101 3.02 9.11 -1.36
C ARG A 101 1.75 8.39 -1.78
N LYS A 102 1.78 7.72 -2.93
CA LYS A 102 0.74 6.74 -3.25
C LYS A 102 1.05 5.44 -2.51
N ILE A 103 0.13 5.01 -1.65
CA ILE A 103 0.14 3.78 -0.89
C ILE A 103 -1.11 2.99 -1.27
N LEU A 104 -0.94 1.78 -1.81
CA LEU A 104 -2.07 0.94 -2.22
C LEU A 104 -3.10 1.66 -3.12
N GLY A 105 -2.63 2.62 -3.93
CA GLY A 105 -3.46 3.47 -4.80
C GLY A 105 -4.15 4.66 -4.11
N LEU A 106 -3.98 4.84 -2.80
CA LEU A 106 -4.41 6.01 -2.03
C LEU A 106 -3.27 7.01 -1.87
N ILE A 107 -3.57 8.30 -1.75
CA ILE A 107 -2.59 9.34 -1.45
C ILE A 107 -2.49 9.46 0.07
N TRP A 108 -1.33 9.18 0.65
CA TRP A 108 -1.05 9.42 2.06
C TRP A 108 -0.41 10.78 2.27
N ASN A 109 -1.09 11.64 3.04
CA ASN A 109 -0.53 12.87 3.56
C ASN A 109 0.09 12.61 4.93
N VAL A 110 1.41 12.53 4.91
CA VAL A 110 2.26 12.17 6.04
C VAL A 110 2.18 13.17 7.20
N ASN A 111 2.01 14.47 6.89
CA ASN A 111 1.99 15.52 7.91
C ASN A 111 0.70 15.50 8.74
N THR A 112 -0.42 15.19 8.09
CA THR A 112 -1.74 15.13 8.73
C THR A 112 -2.17 13.72 9.13
N ASP A 113 -1.38 12.72 8.71
CA ASP A 113 -1.72 11.30 8.78
C ASP A 113 -3.10 10.95 8.20
N THR A 114 -3.39 11.45 6.99
CA THR A 114 -4.67 11.22 6.31
C THR A 114 -4.49 10.50 4.98
N LEU A 115 -5.42 9.60 4.68
CA LEU A 115 -5.53 8.93 3.38
C LEU A 115 -6.57 9.65 2.52
N LYS A 116 -6.15 10.04 1.31
CA LYS A 116 -6.99 10.72 0.32
C LYS A 116 -7.13 9.84 -0.92
N LEU A 117 -8.32 9.84 -1.50
CA LEU A 117 -8.55 9.30 -2.83
C LEU A 117 -8.22 10.32 -3.91
N GLU A 118 -7.54 9.86 -4.96
CA GLU A 118 -7.33 10.65 -6.17
C GLU A 118 -8.61 10.65 -7.01
N THR A 119 -9.49 11.62 -6.76
CA THR A 119 -10.78 11.76 -7.47
C THR A 119 -10.75 12.76 -8.61
N ASP A 120 -9.68 13.55 -8.74
CA ASP A 120 -9.64 14.68 -9.68
C ASP A 120 -9.81 14.21 -11.13
N SER A 121 -9.08 13.15 -11.52
CA SER A 121 -9.25 12.53 -12.85
C SER A 121 -10.62 11.88 -13.07
N LEU A 122 -11.35 11.51 -12.02
CA LEU A 122 -12.72 11.00 -12.12
C LEU A 122 -13.69 12.15 -12.35
N LEU A 123 -13.54 13.24 -11.59
CA LEU A 123 -14.36 14.45 -11.68
C LEU A 123 -14.25 15.11 -13.05
N GLU A 124 -13.06 15.12 -13.66
CA GLU A 124 -12.87 15.64 -15.03
C GLU A 124 -13.53 14.79 -16.12
N MET A 125 -13.61 13.47 -15.92
CA MET A 125 -14.21 12.58 -16.91
C MET A 125 -15.75 12.58 -16.85
N ILE A 126 -16.34 12.74 -15.66
CA ILE A 126 -17.79 12.61 -15.43
C ILE A 126 -18.63 13.48 -16.38
N PRO A 127 -18.31 14.76 -16.64
CA PRO A 127 -19.10 15.62 -17.54
C PRO A 127 -19.20 15.10 -18.98
N ASN A 128 -18.17 14.38 -19.46
CA ASN A 128 -18.07 13.91 -20.85
C ASN A 128 -18.43 12.41 -21.00
N LEU A 129 -18.91 11.79 -19.93
CA LEU A 129 -19.04 10.35 -19.82
C LEU A 129 -20.40 9.89 -20.35
N LYS A 130 -20.41 9.16 -21.47
CA LYS A 130 -21.63 8.49 -21.96
C LYS A 130 -22.07 7.43 -20.96
N CYS A 131 -23.32 7.54 -20.46
CA CYS A 131 -23.89 6.61 -19.50
C CYS A 131 -24.11 5.23 -20.15
N THR A 132 -23.09 4.38 -20.09
CA THR A 132 -23.13 3.00 -20.57
C THR A 132 -22.52 2.09 -19.53
N LYS A 133 -22.94 0.83 -19.48
CA LYS A 133 -22.42 -0.17 -18.54
C LYS A 133 -20.89 -0.25 -18.56
N ARG A 134 -20.28 -0.25 -19.75
CA ARG A 134 -18.82 -0.26 -19.92
C ARG A 134 -18.14 0.94 -19.26
N HIS A 135 -18.73 2.13 -19.43
CA HIS A 135 -18.19 3.36 -18.89
C HIS A 135 -18.33 3.44 -17.36
N ILE A 136 -19.47 3.00 -16.81
CA ILE A 136 -19.67 2.90 -15.36
C ILE A 136 -18.65 1.94 -14.74
N LEU A 137 -18.49 0.75 -15.32
CA LEU A 137 -17.50 -0.23 -14.86
C LEU A 137 -16.07 0.29 -14.97
N LYS A 138 -15.73 1.03 -16.04
CA LYS A 138 -14.42 1.66 -16.19
C LYS A 138 -14.16 2.71 -15.10
N THR A 139 -15.17 3.51 -14.73
CA THR A 139 -15.06 4.50 -13.66
C THR A 139 -14.90 3.84 -12.30
N VAL A 140 -15.67 2.78 -12.02
CA VAL A 140 -15.54 2.01 -10.77
C VAL A 140 -14.18 1.33 -10.67
N ALA A 141 -13.70 0.72 -11.76
CA ALA A 141 -12.40 0.05 -11.79
C ALA A 141 -11.20 1.02 -11.63
N LYS A 142 -11.39 2.32 -11.89
CA LYS A 142 -10.39 3.35 -11.58
C LYS A 142 -10.29 3.66 -10.09
N ILE A 143 -11.35 3.40 -9.32
CA ILE A 143 -11.30 3.49 -7.86
C ILE A 143 -10.60 2.23 -7.37
N PHE A 144 -9.27 2.31 -7.27
CA PHE A 144 -8.45 1.22 -6.77
C PHE A 144 -8.49 1.22 -5.24
N ASP A 145 -9.19 0.25 -4.67
CA ASP A 145 -9.39 0.10 -3.22
C ASP A 145 -9.13 -1.36 -2.79
N PRO A 146 -7.86 -1.79 -2.73
CA PRO A 146 -7.50 -3.18 -2.47
C PRO A 146 -7.84 -3.62 -1.04
N VAL A 147 -7.98 -2.68 -0.10
CA VAL A 147 -8.30 -2.95 1.32
C VAL A 147 -9.81 -2.83 1.59
N GLY A 148 -10.57 -2.24 0.67
CA GLY A 148 -12.02 -2.10 0.79
C GLY A 148 -12.48 -0.93 1.66
N PHE A 149 -11.63 0.08 1.91
CA PHE A 149 -11.97 1.25 2.73
C PHE A 149 -13.16 2.04 2.18
N ILE A 150 -13.29 2.10 0.86
CA ILE A 150 -14.30 2.90 0.15
C ILE A 150 -15.36 1.99 -0.48
N SER A 151 -15.13 0.68 -0.50
CA SER A 151 -16.07 -0.35 -0.94
C SER A 151 -17.53 -0.11 -0.50
N PRO A 152 -17.84 0.28 0.76
CA PRO A 152 -19.21 0.61 1.16
C PRO A 152 -19.86 1.75 0.36
N PHE A 153 -19.08 2.75 -0.05
CA PHE A 153 -19.53 3.91 -0.83
C PHE A 153 -19.59 3.62 -2.35
N VAL A 154 -18.74 2.71 -2.84
CA VAL A 154 -18.71 2.30 -4.25
C VAL A 154 -19.84 1.30 -4.56
N ILE A 155 -20.02 0.29 -3.71
CA ILE A 155 -20.99 -0.78 -3.89
C ILE A 155 -22.43 -0.26 -3.76
N SER A 156 -22.70 0.60 -2.77
CA SER A 156 -24.04 1.20 -2.60
C SER A 156 -24.49 1.97 -3.85
N LYS A 157 -23.58 2.70 -4.52
CA LYS A 157 -23.88 3.38 -5.79
C LYS A 157 -24.07 2.42 -6.95
N MET A 158 -23.32 1.31 -7.00
CA MET A 158 -23.42 0.30 -8.07
C MET A 158 -24.73 -0.49 -8.00
N PHE A 159 -25.21 -0.84 -6.80
CA PHE A 159 -26.52 -1.46 -6.61
C PHE A 159 -27.66 -0.52 -7.01
N VAL A 160 -27.62 0.75 -6.60
CA VAL A 160 -28.65 1.73 -6.97
C VAL A 160 -28.67 1.97 -8.48
N THR A 161 -27.53 2.13 -9.14
CA THR A 161 -27.51 2.32 -10.61
C THR A 161 -27.89 1.05 -11.39
N THR A 162 -27.52 -0.14 -10.91
CA THR A 162 -27.93 -1.41 -11.56
C THR A 162 -29.42 -1.68 -11.38
N ILE A 163 -30.00 -1.38 -10.21
CA ILE A 163 -31.44 -1.50 -9.95
C ILE A 163 -32.23 -0.45 -10.73
N VAL A 164 -31.75 0.80 -10.81
CA VAL A 164 -32.41 1.85 -11.61
C VAL A 164 -32.33 1.52 -13.10
N ALA A 165 -31.21 1.02 -13.61
CA ALA A 165 -31.09 0.56 -15.00
C ALA A 165 -31.98 -0.65 -15.30
N ALA A 166 -32.07 -1.61 -14.36
CA ALA A 166 -32.93 -2.79 -14.51
C ALA A 166 -34.44 -2.47 -14.37
N ARG A 167 -34.80 -1.42 -13.63
CA ARG A 167 -36.19 -1.05 -13.36
C ARG A 167 -36.77 -0.03 -14.35
N PHE A 168 -35.91 0.70 -15.07
CA PHE A 168 -36.33 1.73 -16.04
C PHE A 168 -35.96 1.44 -17.51
N GLY A 169 -35.37 0.27 -17.82
CA GLY A 169 -35.28 -0.24 -19.19
C GLY A 169 -34.70 0.74 -20.21
N PHE A 170 -33.37 0.91 -20.20
CA PHE A 170 -32.61 1.45 -21.32
C PHE A 170 -31.71 0.37 -21.91
#